data_AF-A0A317IFI5-F1
#
_entry.id   AF-A0A317IFI5-F1
#
_cell.length_a   1.000
_cell.length_b   1.000
_cell.length_c   1.000
_cell.angle_alpha   90.00
_cell.angle_beta   90.00
_cell.angle_gamma   90.00
#
_symmetry.space_group_name_H-M   'P 1'
#
loop_
_entity.id
_entity.type
_entity.pdbx_description
1 polymer ?
#
loop_
_entity_poly.entity_id
_entity_poly.type
_entity_poly.pdbx_seq_one_letter_code
_entity_poly.pdbx_strand_id
1 'polypeptide(L)'
;MGARRMFNKMRHVLVLISLAVFPLAAQNGDLEKGRQLFLGMCSRCHGAEGGGGEGPNLNRPVLSRAPDDQALTAVIRDGIPDRGMPRIRRFTDTELHAMVVYVRSLSRTAGAVVAGSPEKGKAVYQRSGCSSCHIIDGEGGNLGPELSGVGAHRAADYLRQAIVEPAAALPRGVMPFPGRGLNEFLPVRVVTRGGQEVTGIRVNEDSFTIQVKDANNQLHSFRKTDLQTLEKETGKSLMPDLRTTISGTDLDDLVAYLSSLGVVK
;
A
#
# COMPACT_ATOMS: atom_id res chain seq x y z
N MET A 1 71.01 -25.37 48.55
CA MET A 1 70.46 -24.02 48.31
C MET A 1 70.38 -23.76 46.81
N GLY A 2 69.21 -23.40 46.28
CA GLY A 2 69.10 -22.77 44.95
C GLY A 2 68.37 -23.52 43.85
N ALA A 3 67.10 -23.91 44.06
CA ALA A 3 66.21 -24.32 42.97
C ALA A 3 65.82 -23.09 42.11
N ARG A 4 66.37 -22.96 40.90
CA ARG A 4 66.00 -21.92 39.92
C ARG A 4 64.73 -22.37 39.18
N ARG A 5 63.58 -21.80 39.56
CA ARG A 5 62.31 -21.93 38.84
C ARG A 5 62.33 -21.08 37.58
N MET A 6 62.10 -21.73 36.43
CA MET A 6 61.65 -21.12 35.19
C MET A 6 60.27 -20.48 35.43
N PHE A 7 60.14 -19.17 35.18
CA PHE A 7 58.85 -18.51 35.07
C PHE A 7 58.70 -17.92 33.66
N ASN A 8 57.75 -18.50 32.94
CA ASN A 8 57.32 -18.16 31.60
C ASN A 8 56.54 -16.83 31.64
N LYS A 9 57.01 -15.79 30.93
CA LYS A 9 56.30 -14.50 30.81
C LYS A 9 55.19 -14.63 29.78
N MET A 10 53.97 -14.90 30.22
CA MET A 10 52.73 -14.69 29.43
C MET A 10 52.55 -13.20 29.15
N ARG A 11 52.74 -12.79 27.88
CA ARG A 11 52.29 -11.49 27.38
C ARG A 11 50.78 -11.55 27.18
N HIS A 12 50.01 -11.01 28.12
CA HIS A 12 48.59 -10.77 27.91
C HIS A 12 48.41 -9.64 26.89
N VAL A 13 47.87 -9.99 25.71
CA VAL A 13 47.32 -9.02 24.75
C VAL A 13 45.95 -8.63 25.27
N LEU A 14 45.83 -7.40 25.79
CA LEU A 14 44.56 -6.82 26.21
C LEU A 14 43.82 -6.36 24.93
N VAL A 15 42.93 -7.19 24.40
CA VAL A 15 42.01 -6.77 23.33
C VAL A 15 40.88 -5.99 23.98
N LEU A 16 40.93 -4.67 23.90
CA LEU A 16 39.81 -3.79 24.25
C LEU A 16 38.72 -3.95 23.19
N ILE A 17 37.74 -4.82 23.47
CA ILE A 17 36.49 -4.87 22.72
C ILE A 17 35.68 -3.64 23.15
N SER A 18 35.78 -2.56 22.37
CA SER A 18 34.87 -1.42 22.50
C SER A 18 33.50 -1.83 21.96
N LEU A 19 32.60 -2.22 22.85
CA LEU A 19 31.17 -2.23 22.56
C LEU A 19 30.74 -0.78 22.36
N ALA A 20 30.52 -0.38 21.11
CA ALA A 20 29.89 0.90 20.79
C ALA A 20 28.45 0.89 21.32
N VAL A 21 28.28 1.31 22.57
CA VAL A 21 26.97 1.61 23.17
C VAL A 21 26.52 2.93 22.56
N PHE A 22 25.80 2.87 21.43
CA PHE A 22 25.08 4.04 20.93
C PHE A 22 24.05 4.45 22.00
N PRO A 23 24.05 5.72 22.45
CA PRO A 23 23.20 6.13 23.56
C PRO A 23 21.73 6.04 23.14
N LEU A 24 20.93 5.34 23.96
CA LEU A 24 19.48 5.16 23.80
C LEU A 24 18.73 6.50 23.60
N ALA A 25 19.28 7.59 24.16
CA ALA A 25 18.76 8.95 24.00
C ALA A 25 18.84 9.49 22.55
N ALA A 26 19.89 9.14 21.80
CA ALA A 26 20.03 9.53 20.39
C ALA A 26 19.01 8.78 19.50
N GLN A 27 18.83 7.48 19.75
CA GLN A 27 17.78 6.68 19.08
C GLN A 27 16.37 7.23 19.35
N ASN A 28 16.09 7.67 20.59
CA ASN A 28 14.79 8.26 20.92
C ASN A 28 14.59 9.63 20.24
N GLY A 29 15.66 10.44 20.12
CA GLY A 29 15.62 11.72 19.41
C GLY A 29 15.39 11.54 17.90
N ASP A 30 16.06 10.58 17.28
CA ASP A 30 15.88 10.25 15.87
C ASP A 30 14.50 9.65 15.59
N LEU A 31 13.97 8.84 16.50
CA LEU A 31 12.63 8.28 16.40
C LEU A 31 11.55 9.38 16.37
N GLU A 32 11.60 10.32 17.31
CA GLU A 32 10.62 11.42 17.36
C GLU A 32 10.77 12.36 16.17
N LYS A 33 12.02 12.71 15.80
CA LYS A 33 12.27 13.54 14.61
C LYS A 33 11.75 12.87 13.35
N GLY A 34 12.02 11.58 13.17
CA GLY A 34 11.51 10.79 12.04
C GLY A 34 9.99 10.74 12.01
N ARG A 35 9.33 10.56 13.17
CA ARG A 35 7.87 10.59 13.30
C ARG A 35 7.27 11.91 12.81
N GLN A 36 7.83 13.05 13.23
CA GLN A 36 7.33 14.37 12.83
C GLN A 36 7.45 14.59 11.31
N LEU A 37 8.59 14.23 10.72
CA LEU A 37 8.81 14.31 9.28
C LEU A 37 7.82 13.40 8.52
N PHE A 38 7.62 12.18 9.02
CA PHE A 38 6.71 11.21 8.42
C PHE A 38 5.26 11.72 8.45
N LEU A 39 4.81 12.25 9.58
CA LEU A 39 3.46 12.80 9.72
C LEU A 39 3.23 13.99 8.78
N GLY A 40 4.23 14.83 8.53
CA GLY A 40 4.11 15.97 7.64
C GLY A 40 4.09 15.63 6.15
N MET A 41 4.72 14.52 5.73
CA MET A 41 4.98 14.26 4.30
C MET A 41 4.52 12.89 3.78
N CYS A 42 4.54 11.86 4.62
CA CYS A 42 4.34 10.47 4.21
C CYS A 42 2.98 9.93 4.65
N SER A 43 2.46 10.39 5.79
CA SER A 43 1.22 9.90 6.41
C SER A 43 -0.02 10.00 5.52
N ARG A 44 -0.07 10.99 4.62
CA ARG A 44 -1.19 11.17 3.68
C ARG A 44 -1.41 9.93 2.81
N CYS A 45 -0.33 9.26 2.43
CA CYS A 45 -0.38 8.10 1.55
C CYS A 45 -0.13 6.79 2.32
N HIS A 46 0.75 6.80 3.32
CA HIS A 46 1.15 5.61 4.07
C HIS A 46 0.40 5.44 5.41
N GLY A 47 -0.55 6.32 5.74
CA GLY A 47 -1.28 6.33 7.02
C GLY A 47 -0.42 6.90 8.15
N ALA A 48 -1.04 7.47 9.19
CA ALA A 48 -0.32 8.08 10.31
C ALA A 48 0.58 7.09 11.07
N GLU A 49 0.17 5.82 11.11
CA GLU A 49 0.89 4.72 11.76
C GLU A 49 1.57 3.78 10.76
N GLY A 50 1.70 4.19 9.49
CA GLY A 50 2.32 3.34 8.47
C GLY A 50 1.45 2.21 7.94
N GLY A 51 0.16 2.13 8.29
CA GLY A 51 -0.75 1.07 7.83
C GLY A 51 -0.99 1.05 6.31
N GLY A 52 -0.57 2.08 5.58
CA GLY A 52 -0.78 2.22 4.14
C GLY A 52 -2.00 3.10 3.83
N GLY A 53 -2.50 2.95 2.61
CA GLY A 53 -3.62 3.74 2.09
C GLY A 53 -3.51 3.83 0.57
N GLU A 54 -3.33 5.05 0.05
CA GLU A 54 -2.86 5.25 -1.34
C GLU A 54 -1.49 4.57 -1.57
N GLY A 55 -0.61 4.67 -0.57
CA GLY A 55 0.70 4.03 -0.51
C GLY A 55 0.66 2.65 0.16
N PRO A 56 1.72 1.83 0.00
CA PRO A 56 1.81 0.53 0.64
C PRO A 56 1.91 0.63 2.17
N ASN A 57 1.42 -0.42 2.85
CA ASN A 57 1.65 -0.66 4.27
C ASN A 57 3.16 -0.78 4.57
N LEU A 58 3.65 0.10 5.44
CA LEU A 58 5.01 0.17 5.96
C LEU A 58 5.17 -0.45 7.35
N ASN A 59 4.07 -0.68 8.07
CA ASN A 59 4.06 -1.39 9.35
C ASN A 59 4.17 -2.90 9.11
N ARG A 60 5.32 -3.33 8.61
CA ARG A 60 5.64 -4.74 8.41
C ARG A 60 7.15 -4.97 8.42
N PRO A 61 7.61 -6.16 8.86
CA PRO A 61 9.04 -6.41 9.07
C PRO A 61 9.86 -6.35 7.78
N VAL A 62 9.27 -6.77 6.65
CA VAL A 62 9.94 -6.81 5.34
C VAL A 62 9.19 -5.95 4.33
N LEU A 63 9.89 -5.00 3.73
CA LEU A 63 9.39 -4.15 2.65
C LEU A 63 9.97 -4.63 1.31
N SER A 64 9.12 -4.99 0.36
CA SER A 64 9.55 -5.66 -0.89
C SER A 64 10.55 -4.86 -1.74
N ARG A 65 10.54 -3.52 -1.65
CA ARG A 65 11.48 -2.64 -2.37
C ARG A 65 12.56 -2.02 -1.47
N ALA A 66 12.52 -2.31 -0.18
CA ALA A 66 13.43 -1.76 0.82
C ALA A 66 13.81 -2.85 1.84
N PRO A 67 14.47 -3.94 1.38
CA PRO A 67 14.82 -5.06 2.24
C PRO A 67 15.81 -4.66 3.35
N ASP A 68 16.67 -3.68 3.08
CA ASP A 68 17.67 -3.16 4.00
C ASP A 68 17.63 -1.61 4.10
N ASP A 69 18.41 -1.04 5.00
CA ASP A 69 18.38 0.40 5.30
C ASP A 69 18.97 1.25 4.17
N GLN A 70 19.90 0.71 3.37
CA GLN A 70 20.43 1.40 2.21
C GLN A 70 19.36 1.53 1.13
N ALA A 71 18.66 0.42 0.84
CA ALA A 71 17.54 0.40 -0.08
C ALA A 71 16.39 1.29 0.43
N LEU A 72 16.09 1.26 1.74
CA LEU A 72 15.07 2.13 2.33
C LEU A 72 15.44 3.61 2.19
N THR A 73 16.69 3.98 2.47
CA THR A 73 17.20 5.35 2.29
C THR A 73 17.05 5.80 0.84
N ALA A 74 17.44 4.95 -0.11
CA ALA A 74 17.30 5.25 -1.53
C ALA A 74 15.83 5.44 -1.92
N VAL A 75 14.92 4.56 -1.48
CA VAL A 75 13.48 4.68 -1.76
C VAL A 75 12.89 5.96 -1.16
N ILE A 76 13.26 6.35 0.06
CA ILE A 76 12.77 7.58 0.69
C ILE A 76 13.27 8.83 -0.06
N ARG A 77 14.55 8.86 -0.41
CA ARG A 77 15.19 10.01 -1.08
C ARG A 77 14.72 10.14 -2.53
N ASP A 78 14.79 9.04 -3.27
CA ASP A 78 14.59 9.00 -4.72
C ASP A 78 13.13 8.72 -5.10
N GLY A 79 12.28 8.36 -4.13
CA GLY A 79 10.91 7.97 -4.37
C GLY A 79 10.80 6.80 -5.34
N ILE A 80 9.58 6.60 -5.83
CA ILE A 80 9.30 5.71 -6.96
C ILE A 80 8.35 6.51 -7.87
N PRO A 81 8.87 7.50 -8.62
CA PRO A 81 8.04 8.44 -9.37
C PRO A 81 7.08 7.72 -10.31
N ASP A 82 7.59 6.67 -10.98
CA ASP A 82 6.84 5.79 -11.89
C ASP A 82 5.74 4.97 -11.22
N ARG A 83 5.62 5.04 -9.89
CA ARG A 83 4.56 4.40 -9.10
C ARG A 83 3.87 5.39 -8.15
N GLY A 84 4.07 6.70 -8.35
CA GLY A 84 3.38 7.77 -7.62
C GLY A 84 4.02 8.19 -6.30
N MET A 85 5.09 7.53 -5.85
CA MET A 85 5.86 7.98 -4.68
C MET A 85 6.85 9.07 -5.13
N PRO A 86 6.71 10.32 -4.67
CA PRO A 86 7.51 11.45 -5.16
C PRO A 86 8.98 11.38 -4.70
N ARG A 87 9.88 12.02 -5.47
CA ARG A 87 11.26 12.29 -5.04
C ARG A 87 11.26 13.32 -3.91
N ILE A 88 11.94 13.02 -2.80
CA ILE A 88 12.08 13.96 -1.67
C ILE A 88 13.53 14.44 -1.60
N ARG A 89 13.86 15.45 -2.42
CA ARG A 89 15.23 16.02 -2.50
C ARG A 89 15.62 16.95 -1.33
N ARG A 90 14.73 17.14 -0.36
CA ARG A 90 14.88 18.16 0.69
C ARG A 90 15.42 17.65 2.02
N PHE A 91 15.54 16.34 2.21
CA PHE A 91 16.08 15.80 3.44
C PHE A 91 17.61 15.87 3.47
N THR A 92 18.13 16.36 4.59
CA THR A 92 19.53 16.17 4.99
C THR A 92 19.79 14.69 5.33
N ASP A 93 21.06 14.28 5.36
CA ASP A 93 21.42 12.90 5.70
C ASP A 93 20.92 12.50 7.10
N THR A 94 20.94 13.43 8.07
CA THR A 94 20.41 13.21 9.41
C THR A 94 18.89 13.04 9.42
N GLU A 95 18.16 13.78 8.58
CA GLU A 95 16.70 13.63 8.45
C GLU A 95 16.33 12.33 7.74
N LEU A 96 17.09 11.93 6.72
CA LEU A 96 16.93 10.63 6.07
C LEU A 96 17.16 9.50 7.07
N HIS A 97 18.22 9.59 7.88
CA HIS A 97 18.49 8.60 8.92
C HIS A 97 17.35 8.51 9.94
N ALA A 98 16.89 9.64 10.48
CA ALA A 98 15.75 9.69 11.40
C ALA A 98 14.48 9.07 10.77
N MET A 99 14.23 9.33 9.48
CA MET A 99 13.11 8.72 8.76
C MET A 99 13.24 7.20 8.65
N VAL A 100 14.43 6.69 8.31
CA VAL A 100 14.70 5.23 8.25
C VAL A 100 14.47 4.58 9.62
N VAL A 101 14.99 5.19 10.69
CA VAL A 101 14.79 4.72 12.08
C VAL A 101 13.31 4.64 12.42
N TYR A 102 12.54 5.69 12.09
CA TYR A 102 11.10 5.71 12.34
C TYR A 102 10.35 4.65 11.51
N VAL A 103 10.58 4.56 10.20
CA VAL A 103 9.91 3.55 9.35
C VAL A 103 10.21 2.13 9.82
N ARG A 104 11.44 1.84 10.27
CA ARG A 104 11.81 0.55 10.88
C ARG A 104 11.21 0.32 12.26
N SER A 105 10.76 1.37 12.95
CA SER A 105 10.01 1.21 14.20
C SER A 105 8.55 0.86 13.97
N LEU A 106 7.97 1.27 12.83
CA LEU A 106 6.55 1.04 12.52
C LEU A 106 6.23 -0.45 12.59
N SER A 107 7.08 -1.30 11.99
CA SER A 107 6.93 -2.76 12.01
C SER A 107 6.99 -3.42 13.39
N ARG A 108 7.45 -2.72 14.42
CA ARG A 108 7.55 -3.23 15.81
C ARG A 108 6.27 -2.97 16.59
N THR A 109 5.50 -1.98 16.17
CA THR A 109 4.14 -1.74 16.66
C THR A 109 3.24 -2.68 15.90
N ALA A 110 3.23 -3.96 16.31
CA ALA A 110 2.52 -5.06 15.66
C ALA A 110 1.18 -4.60 15.06
N GLY A 111 0.99 -4.88 13.76
CA GLY A 111 -0.22 -4.53 13.02
C GLY A 111 -1.46 -4.89 13.83
N ALA A 112 -2.42 -3.96 13.89
CA ALA A 112 -3.64 -4.10 14.66
C ALA A 112 -4.22 -5.52 14.48
N VAL A 113 -4.52 -6.20 15.58
CA VAL A 113 -5.20 -7.50 15.55
C VAL A 113 -6.49 -7.31 14.75
N VAL A 114 -6.54 -7.92 13.58
CA VAL A 114 -7.72 -7.84 12.73
C VAL A 114 -8.78 -8.74 13.34
N ALA A 115 -9.86 -8.14 13.83
CA ALA A 115 -11.00 -8.89 14.33
C ALA A 115 -11.63 -9.71 13.19
N GLY A 116 -12.12 -10.91 13.50
CA GLY A 116 -12.78 -11.81 12.54
C GLY A 116 -11.99 -13.10 12.25
N SER A 117 -12.61 -14.01 11.51
CA SER A 117 -12.04 -15.27 11.03
C SER A 117 -11.74 -15.18 9.53
N PRO A 118 -10.46 -15.30 9.11
CA PRO A 118 -10.08 -15.38 7.71
C PRO A 118 -10.80 -16.50 6.94
N GLU A 119 -11.05 -17.64 7.60
CA GLU A 119 -11.73 -18.78 7.01
C GLU A 119 -13.19 -18.45 6.66
N LYS A 120 -13.92 -17.80 7.57
CA LYS A 120 -15.28 -17.32 7.31
C LYS A 120 -15.30 -16.18 6.29
N GLY A 121 -14.29 -15.31 6.34
CA GLY A 121 -14.13 -14.19 5.42
C GLY A 121 -14.00 -14.61 3.96
N LYS A 122 -13.33 -15.74 3.70
CA LYS A 122 -13.29 -16.32 2.34
C LYS A 122 -14.69 -16.65 1.82
N ALA A 123 -15.57 -17.19 2.67
CA ALA A 123 -16.95 -17.45 2.30
C ALA A 123 -17.76 -16.15 2.12
N VAL A 124 -17.43 -15.07 2.86
CA VAL A 124 -18.04 -13.74 2.68
C VAL A 124 -17.67 -13.21 1.30
N TYR A 125 -16.38 -13.25 0.95
CA TYR A 125 -15.86 -12.79 -0.34
C TYR A 125 -16.59 -13.43 -1.53
N GLN A 126 -16.84 -14.74 -1.46
CA GLN A 126 -17.56 -15.46 -2.50
C GLN A 126 -19.06 -15.08 -2.55
N ARG A 127 -19.77 -15.14 -1.42
CA ARG A 127 -21.23 -14.91 -1.41
C ARG A 127 -21.62 -13.45 -1.63
N SER A 128 -20.75 -12.51 -1.26
CA SER A 128 -20.94 -11.07 -1.49
C SER A 128 -20.58 -10.65 -2.92
N GLY A 129 -20.20 -11.61 -3.79
CA GLY A 129 -19.95 -11.36 -5.21
C GLY A 129 -18.63 -10.64 -5.50
N CYS A 130 -17.71 -10.54 -4.53
CA CYS A 130 -16.44 -9.83 -4.72
C CYS A 130 -15.60 -10.45 -5.86
N SER A 131 -15.66 -11.77 -6.02
CA SER A 131 -14.96 -12.52 -7.07
C SER A 131 -15.47 -12.23 -8.49
N SER A 132 -16.65 -11.62 -8.65
CA SER A 132 -17.14 -11.21 -9.97
C SER A 132 -16.29 -10.10 -10.59
N CYS A 133 -15.63 -9.30 -9.75
CA CYS A 133 -14.86 -8.13 -10.16
C CYS A 133 -13.38 -8.18 -9.77
N HIS A 134 -13.02 -8.93 -8.73
CA HIS A 134 -11.65 -8.97 -8.20
C HIS A 134 -11.01 -10.35 -8.40
N ILE A 135 -9.72 -10.38 -8.71
CA ILE A 135 -8.90 -11.59 -8.77
C ILE A 135 -8.23 -11.87 -7.42
N ILE A 136 -8.21 -13.14 -7.01
CA ILE A 136 -7.30 -13.69 -5.98
C ILE A 136 -6.69 -14.98 -6.54
N ASP A 137 -5.36 -15.08 -6.50
CA ASP A 137 -4.54 -16.20 -6.96
C ASP A 137 -4.90 -16.69 -8.37
N GLY A 138 -5.28 -15.76 -9.25
CA GLY A 138 -5.67 -16.04 -10.63
C GLY A 138 -7.16 -16.38 -10.84
N GLU A 139 -7.95 -16.45 -9.77
CA GLU A 139 -9.39 -16.72 -9.84
C GLU A 139 -10.22 -15.44 -9.65
N GLY A 140 -11.24 -15.24 -10.48
CA GLY A 140 -12.19 -14.12 -10.40
C GLY A 140 -12.17 -13.18 -11.61
N GLY A 141 -12.82 -12.03 -11.49
CA GLY A 141 -12.89 -11.00 -12.53
C GLY A 141 -11.78 -9.96 -12.43
N ASN A 142 -11.39 -9.34 -13.55
CA ASN A 142 -10.36 -8.29 -13.62
C ASN A 142 -10.93 -6.91 -13.95
N LEU A 143 -12.13 -6.62 -13.43
CA LEU A 143 -12.75 -5.30 -13.53
C LEU A 143 -12.24 -4.37 -12.42
N GLY A 144 -12.09 -4.90 -11.21
CA GLY A 144 -11.48 -4.26 -10.06
C GLY A 144 -10.01 -4.64 -9.86
N PRO A 145 -9.34 -4.05 -8.86
CA PRO A 145 -7.97 -4.41 -8.50
C PRO A 145 -7.79 -5.89 -8.17
N GLU A 146 -6.62 -6.40 -8.51
CA GLU A 146 -6.08 -7.68 -8.04
C GLU A 146 -5.87 -7.64 -6.52
N LEU A 147 -6.23 -8.71 -5.79
CA LEU A 147 -6.24 -8.76 -4.32
C LEU A 147 -5.34 -9.82 -3.67
N SER A 148 -4.63 -10.68 -4.41
CA SER A 148 -3.74 -11.73 -3.86
C SER A 148 -2.70 -11.17 -2.91
N GLY A 149 -2.23 -9.95 -3.16
CA GLY A 149 -1.24 -9.26 -2.33
C GLY A 149 -1.83 -8.24 -1.35
N VAL A 150 -3.15 -8.13 -1.23
CA VAL A 150 -3.76 -6.91 -0.67
C VAL A 150 -3.43 -6.69 0.80
N GLY A 151 -3.43 -7.74 1.63
CA GLY A 151 -3.08 -7.64 3.06
C GLY A 151 -1.62 -7.26 3.30
N ALA A 152 -0.75 -7.65 2.38
CA ALA A 152 0.64 -7.19 2.34
C ALA A 152 0.77 -5.67 2.02
N HIS A 153 -0.22 -5.08 1.36
CA HIS A 153 -0.15 -3.74 0.83
C HIS A 153 -1.07 -2.73 1.52
N ARG A 154 -2.09 -3.19 2.26
CA ARG A 154 -3.12 -2.36 2.89
C ARG A 154 -3.39 -2.85 4.30
N ALA A 155 -3.53 -1.94 5.25
CA ALA A 155 -4.01 -2.24 6.59
C ALA A 155 -5.53 -2.46 6.61
N ALA A 156 -5.99 -3.09 7.69
CA ALA A 156 -7.37 -3.51 7.88
C ALA A 156 -8.38 -2.34 7.90
N ASP A 157 -7.98 -1.18 8.41
CA ASP A 157 -8.79 0.04 8.43
C ASP A 157 -9.08 0.55 7.01
N TYR A 158 -8.05 0.59 6.15
CA TYR A 158 -8.21 0.92 4.75
C TYR A 158 -9.11 -0.09 4.03
N LEU A 159 -8.89 -1.38 4.26
CA LEU A 159 -9.72 -2.44 3.65
C LEU A 159 -11.18 -2.29 4.06
N ARG A 160 -11.45 -2.02 5.34
CA ARG A 160 -12.80 -1.76 5.84
C ARG A 160 -13.43 -0.56 5.14
N GLN A 161 -12.72 0.57 5.07
CA GLN A 161 -13.23 1.77 4.41
C GLN A 161 -13.51 1.53 2.93
N ALA A 162 -12.63 0.83 2.22
CA ALA A 162 -12.82 0.51 0.81
C ALA A 162 -14.07 -0.36 0.56
N ILE A 163 -14.50 -1.18 1.54
CA ILE A 163 -15.69 -2.02 1.43
C ILE A 163 -16.99 -1.23 1.69
N VAL A 164 -16.99 -0.34 2.68
CA VAL A 164 -18.21 0.39 3.12
C VAL A 164 -18.32 1.81 2.57
N GLU A 165 -17.27 2.31 1.93
CA GLU A 165 -17.21 3.63 1.31
C GLU A 165 -16.19 3.63 0.13
N PRO A 166 -16.39 2.78 -0.90
CA PRO A 166 -15.40 2.56 -1.95
C PRO A 166 -15.02 3.84 -2.72
N ALA A 167 -15.97 4.76 -2.89
CA ALA A 167 -15.74 6.05 -3.54
C ALA A 167 -14.77 6.95 -2.74
N ALA A 168 -14.72 6.84 -1.41
CA ALA A 168 -13.80 7.63 -0.58
C ALA A 168 -12.36 7.14 -0.68
N ALA A 169 -12.15 5.87 -1.05
CA ALA A 169 -10.82 5.31 -1.31
C ALA A 169 -10.26 5.76 -2.67
N LEU A 170 -11.11 6.18 -3.61
CA LEU A 170 -10.66 6.69 -4.90
C LEU A 170 -10.02 8.09 -4.73
N PRO A 171 -8.90 8.38 -5.42
CA PRO A 171 -8.26 9.68 -5.31
C PRO A 171 -9.23 10.79 -5.71
N ARG A 172 -9.41 11.76 -4.81
CA ARG A 172 -10.25 12.95 -5.06
C ARG A 172 -9.48 13.94 -5.93
N GLY A 173 -9.28 13.58 -7.20
CA GLY A 173 -8.68 14.48 -8.18
C GLY A 173 -7.90 13.77 -9.27
N VAL A 174 -7.74 14.48 -10.39
CA VAL A 174 -6.83 14.10 -11.46
C VAL A 174 -5.41 14.30 -10.90
N MET A 175 -4.81 13.25 -10.33
CA MET A 175 -3.36 13.28 -10.10
C MET A 175 -2.73 13.61 -11.47
N PRO A 176 -1.74 14.52 -11.53
CA PRO A 176 -1.18 15.02 -12.79
C PRO A 176 -0.48 13.94 -13.64
N PHE A 177 -0.48 12.69 -13.16
CA PHE A 177 0.02 11.52 -13.85
C PHE A 177 -1.17 10.61 -14.21
N PRO A 178 -1.63 10.61 -15.48
CA PRO A 178 -2.66 9.67 -15.92
C PRO A 178 -2.20 8.22 -15.73
N GLY A 179 -3.11 7.38 -15.23
CA GLY A 179 -2.95 5.92 -15.24
C GLY A 179 -2.14 5.31 -14.09
N ARG A 180 -2.21 5.84 -12.85
CA ARG A 180 -1.56 5.21 -11.70
C ARG A 180 -2.44 5.08 -10.45
N GLY A 181 -2.51 3.87 -9.91
CA GLY A 181 -3.21 3.55 -8.67
C GLY A 181 -4.72 3.49 -8.88
N LEU A 182 -5.52 3.83 -7.86
CA LEU A 182 -6.98 3.80 -7.97
C LEU A 182 -7.55 4.76 -9.05
N ASN A 183 -6.74 5.70 -9.58
CA ASN A 183 -7.09 6.51 -10.75
C ASN A 183 -7.21 5.72 -12.07
N GLU A 184 -6.71 4.47 -12.10
CA GLU A 184 -6.91 3.53 -13.19
C GLU A 184 -8.36 3.02 -13.22
N PHE A 185 -9.08 3.09 -12.09
CA PHE A 185 -10.47 2.63 -11.97
C PHE A 185 -11.47 3.77 -12.13
N LEU A 186 -11.19 4.71 -13.05
CA LEU A 186 -12.11 5.82 -13.36
C LEU A 186 -13.36 5.29 -14.08
N PRO A 187 -14.56 5.40 -13.48
CA PRO A 187 -15.78 5.07 -14.19
C PRO A 187 -16.09 6.12 -15.25
N VAL A 188 -16.55 5.66 -16.39
CA VAL A 188 -16.97 6.50 -17.50
C VAL A 188 -18.31 6.02 -18.06
N ARG A 189 -19.12 6.98 -18.49
CA ARG A 189 -20.34 6.75 -19.25
C ARG A 189 -20.16 7.31 -20.65
N VAL A 190 -20.26 6.43 -21.64
CA VAL A 190 -20.05 6.74 -23.05
C VAL A 190 -21.37 6.59 -23.77
N VAL A 191 -21.82 7.65 -24.45
CA VAL A 191 -22.96 7.59 -25.36
C VAL A 191 -22.47 7.93 -26.75
N THR A 192 -22.64 6.99 -27.68
CA THR A 192 -22.29 7.17 -29.09
C THR A 192 -23.36 7.99 -29.81
N ARG A 193 -23.01 8.63 -30.92
CA ARG A 193 -23.99 9.32 -31.79
C ARG A 193 -25.01 8.36 -32.41
N GLY A 194 -24.70 7.06 -32.46
CA GLY A 194 -25.62 6.00 -32.86
C GLY A 194 -26.58 5.53 -31.77
N GLY A 195 -26.53 6.13 -30.57
CA GLY A 195 -27.43 5.82 -29.45
C GLY A 195 -26.97 4.67 -28.56
N GLN A 196 -25.85 4.01 -28.85
CA GLN A 196 -25.26 3.01 -27.93
C GLN A 196 -24.72 3.70 -26.68
N GLU A 197 -25.15 3.23 -25.51
CA GLU A 197 -24.64 3.64 -24.20
C GLU A 197 -23.81 2.51 -23.57
N VAL A 198 -22.62 2.85 -23.08
CA VAL A 198 -21.72 1.94 -22.37
C VAL A 198 -21.21 2.60 -21.10
N THR A 199 -21.36 1.90 -19.97
CA THR A 199 -20.80 2.30 -18.68
C THR A 199 -19.73 1.29 -18.27
N GLY A 200 -18.57 1.78 -17.84
CA GLY A 200 -17.47 0.90 -17.44
C GLY A 200 -16.26 1.66 -16.91
N ILE A 201 -15.15 0.95 -16.75
CA ILE A 201 -13.88 1.51 -16.32
C ILE A 201 -13.04 1.90 -17.54
N ARG A 202 -12.47 3.10 -17.51
CA ARG A 202 -11.52 3.55 -18.53
C ARG A 202 -10.22 2.74 -18.44
N VAL A 203 -9.91 1.97 -19.48
CA VAL A 203 -8.67 1.19 -19.60
C VAL A 203 -7.55 2.03 -20.21
N ASN A 204 -7.86 2.79 -21.27
CA ASN A 204 -6.91 3.65 -21.94
C ASN A 204 -7.63 4.85 -22.57
N GLU A 205 -6.92 5.96 -22.74
CA GLU A 205 -7.45 7.15 -23.40
C GLU A 205 -6.31 7.97 -24.00
N ASP A 206 -6.40 8.24 -25.29
CA ASP A 206 -5.50 9.14 -26.01
C ASP A 206 -6.28 10.33 -26.61
N SER A 207 -5.67 11.14 -27.46
CA SER A 207 -6.31 12.31 -28.08
C SER A 207 -7.49 11.97 -28.99
N PHE A 208 -7.57 10.75 -29.52
CA PHE A 208 -8.52 10.31 -30.54
C PHE A 208 -9.46 9.20 -30.05
N THR A 209 -8.99 8.33 -29.17
CA THR A 209 -9.73 7.13 -28.75
C THR A 209 -9.88 7.02 -27.24
N ILE A 210 -10.90 6.26 -26.83
CA ILE A 210 -11.06 5.78 -25.46
C ILE A 210 -11.40 4.29 -25.49
N GLN A 211 -10.76 3.54 -24.61
CA GLN A 211 -11.04 2.14 -24.36
C GLN A 211 -11.70 1.99 -22.99
N VAL A 212 -12.84 1.31 -22.95
CA VAL A 212 -13.68 1.14 -21.77
C VAL A 212 -13.96 -0.35 -21.58
N LYS A 213 -13.77 -0.85 -20.36
CA LYS A 213 -14.15 -2.21 -19.98
C LYS A 213 -15.44 -2.16 -19.18
N ASP A 214 -16.48 -2.85 -19.63
CA ASP A 214 -17.77 -2.88 -18.95
C ASP A 214 -17.83 -3.92 -17.82
N ALA A 215 -18.98 -4.00 -17.13
CA ALA A 215 -19.22 -4.93 -16.03
C ALA A 215 -19.16 -6.42 -16.45
N ASN A 216 -19.33 -6.73 -17.73
CA ASN A 216 -19.21 -8.09 -18.29
C ASN A 216 -17.78 -8.40 -18.74
N ASN A 217 -16.81 -7.54 -18.42
CA ASN A 217 -15.43 -7.63 -18.84
C ASN A 217 -15.22 -7.48 -20.37
N GLN A 218 -16.20 -6.92 -21.08
CA GLN A 218 -16.08 -6.64 -22.50
C GLN A 218 -15.30 -5.34 -22.72
N LEU A 219 -14.27 -5.40 -23.57
CA LEU A 219 -13.51 -4.22 -23.97
C LEU A 219 -14.18 -3.54 -25.17
N HIS A 220 -14.57 -2.30 -24.99
CA HIS A 220 -15.13 -1.41 -26.00
C HIS A 220 -14.09 -0.35 -26.37
N SER A 221 -13.96 -0.07 -27.66
CA SER A 221 -13.07 0.98 -28.17
C SER A 221 -13.87 1.97 -28.99
N PHE A 222 -13.82 3.24 -28.61
CA PHE A 222 -14.56 4.31 -29.28
C PHE A 222 -13.62 5.38 -29.81
N ARG A 223 -13.89 5.88 -31.02
CA ARG A 223 -13.35 7.17 -31.45
C ARG A 223 -14.13 8.29 -30.80
N LYS A 224 -13.45 9.29 -30.25
CA LYS A 224 -14.07 10.42 -29.57
C LYS A 224 -14.98 11.25 -30.49
N THR A 225 -14.70 11.27 -31.80
CA THR A 225 -15.54 11.91 -32.82
C THR A 225 -16.93 11.27 -32.94
N ASP A 226 -17.01 9.97 -32.66
CA ASP A 226 -18.21 9.14 -32.83
C ASP A 226 -19.09 9.22 -31.56
N LEU A 227 -18.62 9.92 -30.52
CA LEU A 227 -19.31 10.11 -29.25
C LEU A 227 -20.23 11.33 -29.29
N GLN A 228 -21.41 11.16 -28.70
CA GLN A 228 -22.28 12.25 -28.30
C GLN A 228 -21.84 12.79 -26.93
N THR A 229 -21.53 11.89 -26.00
CA THR A 229 -21.13 12.24 -24.64
C THR A 229 -20.06 11.29 -24.11
N LEU A 230 -19.09 11.84 -23.41
CA LEU A 230 -18.09 11.12 -22.62
C LEU A 230 -18.08 11.75 -21.23
N GLU A 231 -18.76 11.11 -20.28
CA GLU A 231 -18.85 11.56 -18.90
C GLU A 231 -17.82 10.80 -18.06
N LYS A 232 -16.93 11.55 -17.38
CA LYS A 232 -15.94 11.00 -16.45
C LYS A 232 -16.49 11.15 -15.04
N GLU A 233 -16.84 10.05 -14.40
CA GLU A 233 -17.53 10.06 -13.12
C GLU A 233 -16.52 10.08 -11.95
N THR A 234 -15.72 11.15 -11.89
CA THR A 234 -14.72 11.32 -10.83
C THR A 234 -15.37 11.31 -9.45
N GLY A 235 -14.82 10.53 -8.52
CA GLY A 235 -15.37 10.38 -7.17
C GLY A 235 -16.57 9.44 -7.08
N LYS A 236 -16.97 8.76 -8.16
CA LYS A 236 -17.87 7.60 -8.12
C LYS A 236 -17.06 6.32 -8.24
N SER A 237 -17.60 5.23 -7.73
CA SER A 237 -17.03 3.88 -7.81
C SER A 237 -18.03 2.91 -8.42
N LEU A 238 -17.56 1.98 -9.26
CA LEU A 238 -18.37 0.82 -9.69
C LEU A 238 -18.37 -0.31 -8.65
N MET A 239 -17.44 -0.29 -7.69
CA MET A 239 -17.49 -1.20 -6.54
C MET A 239 -18.72 -0.84 -5.67
N PRO A 240 -19.61 -1.80 -5.37
CA PRO A 240 -20.79 -1.53 -4.55
C PRO A 240 -20.41 -1.06 -3.14
N ASP A 241 -21.16 -0.09 -2.62
CA ASP A 241 -21.11 0.28 -1.20
C ASP A 241 -21.87 -0.78 -0.39
N LEU A 242 -21.16 -1.52 0.47
CA LEU A 242 -21.75 -2.60 1.24
C LEU A 242 -22.22 -2.18 2.65
N ARG A 243 -22.11 -0.91 3.03
CA ARG A 243 -22.37 -0.43 4.41
C ARG A 243 -23.71 -0.85 4.99
N THR A 244 -24.73 -0.95 4.15
CA THR A 244 -26.10 -1.32 4.55
C THR A 244 -26.44 -2.78 4.28
N THR A 245 -25.61 -3.51 3.53
CA THR A 245 -25.89 -4.88 3.06
C THR A 245 -25.00 -5.94 3.71
N ILE A 246 -23.83 -5.56 4.23
CA ILE A 246 -22.93 -6.45 4.96
C ILE A 246 -23.18 -6.34 6.47
N SER A 247 -23.20 -7.46 7.17
CA SER A 247 -23.26 -7.45 8.64
C SER A 247 -21.90 -7.04 9.24
N GLY A 248 -21.89 -6.54 10.48
CA GLY A 248 -20.65 -6.17 11.17
C GLY A 248 -19.68 -7.36 11.28
N THR A 249 -20.20 -8.53 11.66
CA THR A 249 -19.40 -9.77 11.74
C THR A 249 -18.85 -10.20 10.39
N ASP A 250 -19.66 -10.12 9.33
CA ASP A 250 -19.21 -10.49 7.98
C ASP A 250 -18.14 -9.52 7.45
N LEU A 251 -18.26 -8.25 7.78
CA LEU A 251 -17.26 -7.24 7.44
C LEU A 251 -15.94 -7.51 8.17
N ASP A 252 -16.00 -7.84 9.45
CA ASP A 252 -14.82 -8.21 10.24
C ASP A 252 -14.14 -9.45 9.65
N ASP A 253 -14.90 -10.52 9.42
CA ASP A 253 -14.42 -11.75 8.80
C ASP A 253 -13.81 -11.49 7.41
N LEU A 254 -14.47 -10.70 6.56
CA LEU A 254 -13.95 -10.34 5.23
C LEU A 254 -12.65 -9.55 5.31
N VAL A 255 -12.57 -8.56 6.20
CA VAL A 255 -11.34 -7.76 6.39
C VAL A 255 -10.22 -8.64 6.94
N ALA A 256 -10.51 -9.58 7.85
CA ALA A 256 -9.53 -10.56 8.34
C ALA A 256 -9.00 -11.44 7.21
N TYR A 257 -9.88 -11.92 6.32
CA TYR A 257 -9.48 -12.70 5.14
C TYR A 257 -8.57 -11.89 4.22
N LEU A 258 -8.99 -10.69 3.80
CA LEU A 258 -8.20 -9.85 2.89
C LEU A 258 -6.86 -9.44 3.51
N SER A 259 -6.82 -9.17 4.82
CA SER A 259 -5.59 -8.85 5.55
C SER A 259 -4.60 -10.03 5.61
N SER A 260 -5.10 -11.26 5.51
CA SER A 260 -4.25 -12.46 5.49
C SER A 260 -3.59 -12.74 4.13
N LEU A 261 -4.07 -12.10 3.05
CA LEU A 261 -3.59 -12.33 1.69
C LEU A 261 -2.21 -11.69 1.46
N GLY A 262 -1.31 -12.42 0.80
CA GLY A 262 0.03 -11.95 0.42
C GLY A 262 1.00 -11.77 1.59
N VAL A 263 0.58 -12.12 2.81
CA VAL A 263 1.46 -12.18 3.98
C VAL A 263 2.15 -13.54 3.96
N VAL A 264 3.43 -13.55 3.58
CA VAL A 264 4.27 -14.74 3.75
C VAL A 264 4.33 -15.03 5.25
N LYS A 265 3.82 -16.21 5.65
CA LYS A 265 3.87 -16.70 7.02
C LYS A 265 5.29 -17.07 7.43
#